data_AF-A0A940TK95-F1
#
_entry.id   AF-A0A940TK95-F1
#
_cell.length_a   1.000
_cell.length_b   1.000
_cell.length_c   1.000
_cell.angle_alpha   90.00
_cell.angle_beta   90.00
_cell.angle_gamma   90.00
#
_symmetry.space_group_name_H-M   'P 1'
#
loop_
_entity.id
_entity.type
_entity.pdbx_description
1 polymer ?
#
loop_
_entity_poly.entity_id
_entity_poly.type
_entity_poly.pdbx_seq_one_letter_code
_entity_poly.pdbx_strand_id
1 'polypeptide(L)'
;SNYKTATSEANEQIDKVNGILKSYSKDSLIVGEAPLTRDLADVTDVDITTVNIVSIAAIFIIVMIVFKSVSIPVILVSVIEFAICINMSFPYYMHTSLPFVASIVIGTIQLGATVDYAILMTGKYQEYRLKGFDKYEAVRKAHRSSIKPVIISGTCLFAATFGVGLCSDIDMISSITVLLSRGAVVSTIVVLTVLPSMFIVLDRVICATTAGMKDLYKHNIPERRHAAQN
;
A
#
# COMPACT_ATOMS: atom_id res chain seq x y z
N SER A 1 -16.60 9.90 -28.50
CA SER A 1 -17.10 8.67 -29.17
C SER A 1 -18.19 8.07 -28.30
N ASN A 2 -19.37 7.73 -28.84
CA ASN A 2 -20.49 7.12 -28.10
C ASN A 2 -20.29 5.62 -27.80
N TYR A 3 -19.11 5.08 -28.11
CA TYR A 3 -18.76 3.69 -27.90
C TYR A 3 -17.73 3.60 -26.78
N LYS A 4 -18.04 2.87 -25.70
CA LYS A 4 -17.08 2.56 -24.64
C LYS A 4 -16.05 1.57 -25.18
N THR A 5 -14.82 2.02 -25.34
CA THR A 5 -13.65 1.20 -25.69
C THR A 5 -13.20 0.36 -24.49
N ALA A 6 -12.54 -0.78 -24.75
CA ALA A 6 -12.13 -1.78 -23.75
C ALA A 6 -13.28 -2.40 -22.91
N THR A 7 -14.47 -2.54 -23.50
CA THR A 7 -15.55 -3.37 -22.93
C THR A 7 -15.32 -4.85 -23.22
N SER A 8 -15.85 -5.72 -22.37
CA SER A 8 -15.80 -7.19 -22.55
C SER A 8 -16.29 -7.62 -23.94
N GLU A 9 -17.35 -6.99 -24.43
CA GLU A 9 -17.98 -7.24 -25.72
C GLU A 9 -17.08 -6.79 -26.89
N ALA A 10 -16.44 -5.62 -26.76
CA ALA A 10 -15.51 -5.12 -27.77
C ALA A 10 -14.22 -5.96 -27.83
N ASN A 11 -13.72 -6.41 -26.67
CA ASN A 11 -12.55 -7.26 -26.59
C ASN A 11 -12.80 -8.65 -27.20
N GLU A 12 -13.98 -9.24 -26.97
CA GLU A 12 -14.36 -10.52 -27.57
C GLU A 12 -14.52 -10.42 -29.10
N GLN A 13 -15.03 -9.28 -29.60
CA GLN A 13 -15.06 -9.00 -31.04
C GLN A 13 -13.66 -8.86 -31.64
N ILE A 14 -12.75 -8.16 -30.95
CA ILE A 14 -11.35 -8.04 -31.35
C ILE A 14 -10.70 -9.42 -31.40
N ASP A 15 -10.93 -10.30 -30.41
CA ASP A 15 -10.41 -11.66 -30.40
C ASP A 15 -10.88 -12.50 -31.59
N LYS A 16 -12.17 -12.41 -31.93
CA LYS A 16 -12.74 -13.10 -33.10
C LYS A 16 -12.10 -12.61 -34.40
N VAL A 17 -11.97 -11.29 -34.56
CA VAL A 17 -11.34 -10.69 -35.75
C VAL A 17 -9.85 -11.05 -35.82
N ASN A 18 -9.15 -11.10 -34.69
CA ASN A 18 -7.73 -11.45 -34.62
C ASN A 18 -7.49 -12.93 -34.93
N GLY A 19 -8.38 -13.81 -34.46
CA GLY A 19 -8.38 -15.23 -34.81
C GLY A 19 -8.57 -15.47 -36.30
N ILE A 20 -9.49 -14.74 -36.94
CA ILE A 20 -9.69 -14.80 -38.39
C ILE A 20 -8.44 -14.28 -39.11
N LEU A 21 -7.92 -13.10 -38.76
CA LEU A 21 -6.74 -12.50 -39.41
C LEU A 21 -5.50 -13.40 -39.33
N LYS A 22 -5.21 -13.96 -38.15
CA LYS A 22 -4.06 -14.88 -37.96
C LYS A 22 -4.18 -16.20 -38.72
N SER A 23 -5.39 -16.58 -39.15
CA SER A 23 -5.58 -17.73 -40.05
C SER A 23 -5.13 -17.45 -41.49
N TYR A 24 -5.11 -16.17 -41.92
CA TYR A 24 -4.67 -15.76 -43.26
C TYR A 24 -3.21 -15.29 -43.29
N SER A 25 -2.75 -14.58 -42.25
CA SER A 25 -1.36 -14.15 -42.14
C SER A 25 -0.95 -14.04 -40.68
N LYS A 26 0.16 -14.70 -40.30
CA LYS A 26 0.66 -14.64 -38.92
C LYS A 26 1.15 -13.24 -38.51
N ASP A 27 1.53 -12.42 -39.48
CA ASP A 27 2.13 -11.10 -39.26
C ASP A 27 1.11 -9.95 -39.37
N SER A 28 -0.18 -10.24 -39.64
CA SER A 28 -1.20 -9.19 -39.71
C SER A 28 -1.56 -8.65 -38.33
N LEU A 29 -1.70 -7.33 -38.23
CA LEU A 29 -2.04 -6.59 -37.00
C LEU A 29 -3.40 -5.90 -37.15
N ILE A 30 -4.19 -5.88 -36.07
CA ILE A 30 -5.41 -5.09 -35.99
C ILE A 30 -5.06 -3.71 -35.43
N VAL A 31 -5.42 -2.66 -36.15
CA VAL A 31 -5.18 -1.27 -35.74
C VAL A 31 -6.52 -0.55 -35.62
N GLY A 32 -6.68 0.26 -34.58
CA GLY A 32 -7.88 1.06 -34.33
C GLY A 32 -7.97 1.52 -32.87
N GLU A 33 -8.95 2.37 -32.55
CA GLU A 33 -9.15 2.91 -31.20
C GLU A 33 -9.39 1.78 -30.16
N ALA A 34 -10.18 0.76 -30.51
CA ALA A 34 -10.51 -0.32 -29.60
C ALA A 34 -9.34 -1.30 -29.33
N PRO A 35 -8.61 -1.82 -30.36
CA PRO A 35 -7.38 -2.60 -30.14
C PRO A 35 -6.32 -1.81 -29.38
N LEU A 36 -6.13 -0.52 -29.71
CA LEU A 36 -5.15 0.33 -29.01
C LEU A 36 -5.51 0.52 -27.54
N THR A 37 -6.78 0.77 -27.22
CA THR A 37 -7.22 0.93 -25.82
C THR A 37 -7.08 -0.38 -25.03
N ARG A 38 -7.34 -1.52 -25.68
CA ARG A 38 -7.12 -2.83 -25.08
C ARG A 38 -5.63 -3.10 -24.82
N ASP A 39 -4.78 -2.91 -25.82
CA ASP A 39 -3.33 -3.11 -25.66
C ASP A 39 -2.78 -2.20 -24.55
N LEU A 40 -3.26 -0.95 -24.48
CA LEU A 40 -2.88 -0.03 -23.40
C LEU A 40 -3.34 -0.55 -22.02
N ALA A 41 -4.54 -1.10 -21.90
CA ALA A 41 -5.04 -1.68 -20.65
C ALA A 41 -4.21 -2.91 -20.24
N ASP A 42 -3.98 -3.84 -21.16
CA ASP A 42 -3.24 -5.08 -20.92
C ASP A 42 -1.79 -4.80 -20.49
N VAL A 43 -1.11 -3.87 -21.17
CA VAL A 43 0.25 -3.43 -20.78
C VAL A 43 0.24 -2.74 -19.42
N THR A 44 -0.74 -1.89 -19.16
CA THR A 44 -0.86 -1.18 -17.87
C THR A 44 -1.08 -2.15 -16.71
N ASP A 45 -1.88 -3.21 -16.89
CA ASP A 45 -2.11 -4.21 -15.85
C ASP A 45 -0.85 -5.01 -15.51
N VAL A 46 -0.04 -5.34 -16.52
CA VAL A 46 1.28 -5.96 -16.33
C VAL A 46 2.22 -5.02 -15.59
N ASP A 47 2.26 -3.74 -15.97
CA ASP A 47 3.08 -2.73 -15.31
C ASP A 47 2.66 -2.51 -13.85
N ILE A 48 1.35 -2.39 -13.57
CA ILE A 48 0.81 -2.28 -12.21
C ILE A 48 1.27 -3.46 -11.37
N THR A 49 1.12 -4.68 -11.87
CA THR A 49 1.47 -5.89 -11.13
C THR A 49 2.96 -5.97 -10.87
N THR A 50 3.78 -5.67 -11.88
CA THR A 50 5.24 -5.70 -11.79
C THR A 50 5.74 -4.64 -10.81
N VAL A 51 5.28 -3.39 -10.93
CA VAL A 51 5.65 -2.30 -10.03
C VAL A 51 5.23 -2.61 -8.60
N ASN A 52 4.04 -3.17 -8.38
CA ASN A 52 3.60 -3.51 -7.03
C ASN A 52 4.50 -4.58 -6.39
N ILE A 53 4.80 -5.67 -7.10
CA ILE A 53 5.67 -6.74 -6.61
C ILE A 53 7.08 -6.21 -6.31
N VAL A 54 7.65 -5.42 -7.22
CA VAL A 54 9.00 -4.85 -7.07
C VAL A 54 9.04 -3.85 -5.91
N SER A 55 8.04 -2.97 -5.77
CA SER A 55 7.96 -2.00 -4.68
C SER A 55 7.82 -2.69 -3.32
N ILE A 56 6.92 -3.69 -3.21
CA ILE A 56 6.76 -4.48 -1.98
C ILE A 56 8.08 -5.16 -1.62
N ALA A 57 8.74 -5.80 -2.58
CA ALA A 57 10.03 -6.47 -2.34
C ALA A 57 11.12 -5.48 -1.89
N ALA A 58 11.20 -4.31 -2.53
CA ALA A 58 12.16 -3.27 -2.18
C ALA A 58 11.93 -2.74 -0.75
N ILE A 59 10.68 -2.41 -0.40
CA ILE A 59 10.33 -1.95 0.96
C ILE A 59 10.61 -3.03 1.98
N PHE A 60 10.26 -4.28 1.67
CA PHE A 60 10.52 -5.40 2.54
C PHE A 60 12.01 -5.50 2.90
N ILE A 61 12.88 -5.39 1.91
CA ILE A 61 14.35 -5.41 2.09
C ILE A 61 14.81 -4.20 2.90
N ILE A 62 14.39 -2.99 2.54
CA ILE A 62 14.81 -1.75 3.21
C ILE A 62 14.40 -1.78 4.69
N VAL A 63 13.14 -2.09 4.97
CA VAL A 63 12.58 -2.13 6.34
C VAL A 63 13.22 -3.27 7.14
N MET A 64 13.51 -4.42 6.53
CA MET A 64 14.24 -5.50 7.17
C MET A 64 15.64 -5.06 7.60
N ILE A 65 16.37 -4.34 6.75
CA ILE A 65 17.71 -3.83 7.06
C ILE A 65 17.65 -2.78 8.18
N VAL A 66 16.72 -1.83 8.07
CA VAL A 66 16.57 -0.72 9.03
C VAL A 66 16.22 -1.24 10.43
N PHE A 67 15.26 -2.14 10.54
CA PHE A 67 14.77 -2.61 11.83
C PHE A 67 15.34 -3.96 12.27
N LYS A 68 16.21 -4.57 11.45
CA LYS A 68 16.82 -5.89 11.69
C LYS A 68 15.79 -6.94 12.14
N SER A 69 14.63 -6.94 11.48
CA SER A 69 13.45 -7.72 11.85
C SER A 69 12.70 -8.19 10.60
N VAL A 70 12.21 -9.42 10.62
CA VAL A 70 11.44 -10.01 9.51
C VAL A 70 9.93 -9.79 9.69
N SER A 71 9.42 -9.68 10.93
CA SER A 71 7.98 -9.50 11.13
C SER A 71 7.52 -8.07 10.85
N ILE A 72 8.36 -7.08 11.15
CA ILE A 72 8.06 -5.66 10.94
C ILE A 72 7.71 -5.35 9.48
N PRO A 73 8.53 -5.70 8.47
CA PRO A 73 8.18 -5.41 7.08
C PRO A 73 6.87 -6.06 6.65
N VAL A 74 6.56 -7.29 7.11
CA VAL A 74 5.26 -7.94 6.83
C VAL A 74 4.10 -7.11 7.39
N ILE A 75 4.20 -6.67 8.65
CA ILE A 75 3.16 -5.86 9.31
C ILE A 75 2.96 -4.55 8.56
N LEU A 76 4.05 -3.85 8.23
CA LEU A 76 4.00 -2.56 7.55
C LEU A 76 3.34 -2.69 6.18
N VAL A 77 3.83 -3.59 5.33
CA VAL A 77 3.25 -3.83 4.00
C VAL A 77 1.78 -4.20 4.11
N SER A 78 1.39 -5.08 5.03
CA SER A 78 -0.01 -5.49 5.21
C SER A 78 -0.93 -4.31 5.57
N VAL A 79 -0.49 -3.41 6.45
CA VAL A 79 -1.26 -2.23 6.85
C VAL A 79 -1.36 -1.21 5.70
N ILE A 80 -0.32 -1.10 4.89
CA ILE A 80 -0.26 -0.16 3.76
C ILE A 80 -1.15 -0.65 2.61
N GLU A 81 -1.04 -1.92 2.23
CA GLU A 81 -1.91 -2.54 1.23
C GLU A 81 -3.38 -2.47 1.65
N PHE A 82 -3.66 -2.64 2.94
CA PHE A 82 -5.00 -2.44 3.48
C PHE A 82 -5.50 -1.00 3.29
N ALA A 83 -4.65 0.02 3.52
CA ALA A 83 -5.01 1.42 3.28
C ALA A 83 -5.26 1.72 1.79
N ILE A 84 -4.46 1.14 0.89
CA ILE A 84 -4.62 1.27 -0.57
C ILE A 84 -5.92 0.59 -1.01
N CYS A 85 -6.20 -0.61 -0.51
CA CYS A 85 -7.43 -1.35 -0.78
C CYS A 85 -8.67 -0.56 -0.35
N ILE A 86 -8.66 0.02 0.86
CA ILE A 86 -9.73 0.92 1.31
C ILE A 86 -9.87 2.11 0.35
N ASN A 87 -8.76 2.76 -0.02
CA ASN A 87 -8.81 3.92 -0.90
C ASN A 87 -9.38 3.55 -2.29
N MET A 88 -8.99 2.41 -2.86
CA MET A 88 -9.47 1.95 -4.17
C MET A 88 -10.88 1.36 -4.15
N SER A 89 -11.39 0.97 -2.98
CA SER A 89 -12.78 0.50 -2.85
C SER A 89 -13.79 1.59 -3.18
N PHE A 90 -13.54 2.85 -2.83
CA PHE A 90 -14.45 3.96 -3.11
C PHE A 90 -14.78 4.15 -4.61
N PRO A 91 -13.81 4.30 -5.53
CA PRO A 91 -14.08 4.53 -6.95
C PRO A 91 -14.72 3.29 -7.58
N TYR A 92 -14.39 2.09 -7.08
CA TYR A 92 -15.03 0.86 -7.48
C TYR A 92 -16.54 0.88 -7.17
N TYR A 93 -16.94 1.23 -5.95
CA TYR A 93 -18.37 1.32 -5.56
C TYR A 93 -19.08 2.53 -6.15
N MET A 94 -18.37 3.63 -6.39
CA MET A 94 -18.94 4.83 -7.04
C MET A 94 -18.99 4.71 -8.57
N HIS A 95 -18.56 3.58 -9.14
CA HIS A 95 -18.46 3.34 -10.58
C HIS A 95 -17.78 4.50 -11.33
N THR A 96 -16.77 5.09 -10.70
CA THR A 96 -16.05 6.23 -11.26
C THR A 96 -14.98 5.74 -12.23
N SER A 97 -14.99 6.28 -13.44
CA SER A 97 -13.93 6.02 -14.43
C SER A 97 -12.61 6.60 -13.91
N LEU A 98 -11.62 5.73 -13.68
CA LEU A 98 -10.28 6.15 -13.31
C LEU A 98 -9.39 6.22 -14.55
N PRO A 99 -8.49 7.21 -14.64
CA PRO A 99 -7.41 7.17 -15.61
C PRO A 99 -6.57 5.90 -15.43
N PHE A 100 -6.12 5.28 -16.53
CA PHE A 100 -5.34 4.03 -16.48
C PHE A 100 -4.07 4.15 -15.61
N VAL A 101 -3.42 5.33 -15.63
CA VAL A 101 -2.25 5.63 -14.79
C VAL A 101 -2.56 5.82 -13.31
N ALA A 102 -3.83 6.04 -12.92
CA ALA A 102 -4.19 6.39 -11.55
C ALA A 102 -3.81 5.28 -10.56
N SER A 103 -3.98 4.02 -10.94
CA SER A 103 -3.63 2.87 -10.11
C SER A 103 -2.13 2.81 -9.81
N ILE A 104 -1.27 3.06 -10.80
CA ILE A 104 0.18 3.09 -10.63
C ILE A 104 0.60 4.26 -9.73
N VAL A 105 0.03 5.44 -9.96
CA VAL A 105 0.35 6.64 -9.19
C VAL A 105 -0.04 6.48 -7.72
N ILE A 106 -1.23 5.94 -7.45
CA ILE A 106 -1.66 5.62 -6.09
C ILE A 106 -0.77 4.54 -5.47
N GLY A 107 -0.57 3.43 -6.19
CA GLY A 107 0.26 2.33 -5.72
C GLY A 107 1.69 2.74 -5.41
N THR A 108 2.23 3.76 -6.07
CA THR A 108 3.60 4.24 -5.83
C THR A 108 3.65 5.33 -4.74
N ILE A 109 2.83 6.38 -4.88
CA ILE A 109 2.89 7.55 -3.98
C ILE A 109 2.26 7.24 -2.63
N GLN A 110 1.07 6.63 -2.61
CA GLN A 110 0.38 6.33 -1.35
C GLN A 110 1.18 5.32 -0.53
N LEU A 111 1.69 4.28 -1.18
CA LEU A 111 2.56 3.29 -0.56
C LEU A 111 3.82 3.96 0.01
N GLY A 112 4.55 4.76 -0.77
CA GLY A 112 5.75 5.46 -0.30
C GLY A 112 5.51 6.38 0.91
N ALA A 113 4.47 7.22 0.84
CA ALA A 113 4.11 8.11 1.95
C ALA A 113 3.68 7.33 3.20
N THR A 114 2.90 6.26 3.03
CA THR A 114 2.40 5.45 4.16
C THR A 114 3.53 4.64 4.80
N VAL A 115 4.49 4.14 4.02
CA VAL A 115 5.71 3.50 4.53
C VAL A 115 6.46 4.45 5.45
N ASP A 116 6.72 5.68 5.04
CA ASP A 116 7.47 6.64 5.84
C ASP A 116 6.81 6.89 7.21
N TYR A 117 5.48 7.06 7.22
CA TYR A 117 4.70 7.23 8.44
C TYR A 117 4.80 6.01 9.36
N ALA A 118 4.72 4.82 8.77
CA ALA A 118 4.78 3.58 9.50
C ALA A 118 6.20 3.31 10.04
N ILE A 119 7.25 3.61 9.29
CA ILE A 119 8.66 3.54 9.72
C ILE A 119 8.88 4.45 10.92
N LEU A 120 8.44 5.72 10.85
CA LEU A 120 8.58 6.67 11.95
C LEU A 120 7.94 6.15 13.25
N MET A 121 6.72 5.62 13.16
CA MET A 121 6.01 5.08 14.33
C MET A 121 6.66 3.79 14.85
N THR A 122 7.10 2.92 13.94
CA THR A 122 7.82 1.68 14.28
C THR A 122 9.13 1.96 15.01
N GLY A 123 9.92 2.93 14.52
CA GLY A 123 11.17 3.33 15.13
C GLY A 123 10.97 3.83 16.56
N LYS A 124 9.94 4.65 16.79
CA LYS A 124 9.59 5.09 18.15
C LYS A 124 9.12 3.94 19.04
N TYR A 125 8.33 3.03 18.51
CA TYR A 125 7.91 1.83 19.24
C TYR A 125 9.11 0.98 19.68
N GLN A 126 10.04 0.67 18.77
CA GLN A 126 11.26 -0.07 19.11
C GLN A 126 12.13 0.68 20.12
N GLU A 127 12.29 1.99 19.96
CA GLU A 127 13.05 2.84 20.89
C GLU A 127 12.50 2.71 22.33
N TYR A 128 11.17 2.72 22.51
CA TYR A 128 10.57 2.55 23.84
C TYR A 128 10.61 1.09 24.34
N ARG A 129 10.45 0.08 23.48
CA ARG A 129 10.59 -1.32 23.91
C ARG A 129 12.01 -1.63 24.38
N LEU A 130 13.03 -1.13 23.68
CA LEU A 130 14.43 -1.28 24.06
C LEU A 130 14.78 -0.55 25.36
N LYS A 131 14.05 0.51 25.71
CA LYS A 131 14.16 1.19 27.02
C LYS A 131 13.48 0.41 28.17
N GLY A 132 12.93 -0.77 27.92
CA GLY A 132 12.32 -1.63 28.94
C GLY A 132 10.86 -1.31 29.27
N PHE A 133 10.18 -0.47 28.48
CA PHE A 133 8.75 -0.21 28.69
C PHE A 133 7.91 -1.44 28.31
N ASP A 134 6.83 -1.69 29.05
CA ASP A 134 5.82 -2.69 28.67
C ASP A 134 5.22 -2.41 27.27
N LYS A 135 4.69 -3.44 26.62
CA LYS A 135 4.13 -3.35 25.25
C LYS A 135 3.09 -2.23 25.12
N TYR A 136 2.19 -2.08 26.08
CA TYR A 136 1.13 -1.06 26.01
C TYR A 136 1.71 0.35 26.18
N GLU A 137 2.65 0.50 27.12
CA GLU A 137 3.27 1.79 27.41
C GLU A 137 4.19 2.24 26.27
N ALA A 138 4.93 1.30 25.67
CA ALA A 138 5.78 1.58 24.51
C ALA A 138 4.94 2.03 23.30
N VAL A 139 3.85 1.34 22.97
CA VAL A 139 2.94 1.74 21.88
C VAL A 139 2.28 3.08 22.19
N ARG A 140 1.82 3.31 23.42
CA ARG A 140 1.21 4.58 23.84
C ARG A 140 2.17 5.77 23.67
N LYS A 141 3.41 5.63 24.12
CA LYS A 141 4.43 6.68 23.98
C LYS A 141 4.85 6.89 22.53
N ALA A 142 5.04 5.80 21.77
CA ALA A 142 5.35 5.87 20.35
C ALA A 142 4.24 6.59 19.58
N HIS A 143 2.98 6.22 19.83
CA HIS A 143 1.83 6.85 19.20
C HIS A 143 1.75 8.35 19.54
N ARG A 144 1.90 8.73 20.81
CA ARG A 144 1.88 10.14 21.23
C ARG A 144 3.03 10.97 20.63
N SER A 145 4.19 10.35 20.41
CA SER A 145 5.34 10.96 19.75
C SER A 145 5.13 11.11 18.24
N SER A 146 4.55 10.09 17.60
CA SER A 146 4.46 10.01 16.15
C SER A 146 3.20 10.63 15.57
N ILE A 147 2.14 10.82 16.36
CA ILE A 147 0.88 11.39 15.87
C ILE A 147 1.04 12.78 15.25
N LYS A 148 1.81 13.67 15.88
CA LYS A 148 2.06 15.02 15.36
C LYS A 148 2.76 15.00 13.99
N PRO A 149 3.95 14.38 13.84
CA PRO A 149 4.63 14.37 12.55
C PRO A 149 3.85 13.63 11.46
N VAL A 150 3.14 12.54 11.80
CA VAL A 150 2.32 11.80 10.83
C VAL A 150 1.14 12.65 10.34
N ILE A 151 0.41 13.33 11.23
CA ILE A 151 -0.70 14.22 10.85
C ILE A 151 -0.19 15.39 10.01
N ILE A 152 0.93 16.01 10.38
CA ILE A 152 1.50 17.13 9.62
C ILE A 152 1.87 16.69 8.20
N SER A 153 2.55 15.54 8.07
CA SER A 153 2.95 15.01 6.77
C SER A 153 1.75 14.61 5.91
N GLY A 154 0.77 13.90 6.50
CA GLY A 154 -0.46 13.51 5.82
C GLY A 154 -1.31 14.71 5.39
N THR A 155 -1.40 15.75 6.23
CA THR A 155 -2.10 17.00 5.90
C THR A 155 -1.37 17.78 4.81
N CYS A 156 -0.04 17.77 4.80
CA CYS A 156 0.76 18.39 3.74
C CYS A 156 0.49 17.71 2.39
N LEU A 157 0.53 16.37 2.36
CA LEU A 157 0.21 15.60 1.14
C LEU A 157 -1.24 15.84 0.70
N PHE A 158 -2.18 15.84 1.63
CA PHE A 158 -3.59 16.16 1.36
C PHE A 158 -3.73 17.56 0.77
N ALA A 159 -3.18 18.59 1.41
CA ALA A 159 -3.29 19.98 0.96
C ALA A 159 -2.64 20.19 -0.40
N ALA A 160 -1.47 19.58 -0.65
CA ALA A 160 -0.79 19.67 -1.93
C ALA A 160 -1.60 19.01 -3.05
N THR A 161 -2.07 17.78 -2.84
CA THR A 161 -2.83 17.04 -3.86
C THR A 161 -4.20 17.65 -4.08
N PHE A 162 -4.93 18.00 -3.01
CA PHE A 162 -6.21 18.67 -3.11
C PHE A 162 -6.09 20.05 -3.79
N GLY A 163 -5.06 20.83 -3.46
CA GLY A 163 -4.79 22.11 -4.10
C GLY A 163 -4.56 21.99 -5.61
N VAL A 164 -3.73 21.03 -6.03
CA VAL A 164 -3.52 20.75 -7.47
C VAL A 164 -4.81 20.28 -8.14
N GLY A 165 -5.60 19.46 -7.46
CA GLY A 165 -6.87 18.95 -8.00
C GLY A 165 -7.90 20.05 -8.27
N LEU A 166 -7.90 21.12 -7.47
CA LEU A 166 -8.77 22.29 -7.66
C LEU A 166 -8.26 23.25 -8.72
N CYS A 167 -6.95 23.39 -8.87
CA CYS A 167 -6.34 24.34 -9.81
C CYS A 167 -6.06 23.75 -11.20
N SER A 168 -6.27 22.44 -11.40
CA SER A 168 -5.95 21.77 -12.66
C SER A 168 -7.17 21.68 -13.57
N ASP A 169 -7.03 22.22 -14.79
CA ASP A 169 -8.02 22.09 -15.87
C ASP A 169 -7.97 20.73 -16.58
N ILE A 170 -7.01 19.87 -16.22
CA ILE A 170 -6.83 18.55 -16.84
C ILE A 170 -7.54 17.49 -15.99
N ASP A 171 -8.66 16.96 -16.49
CA ASP A 171 -9.50 15.96 -15.80
C ASP A 171 -8.71 14.77 -15.24
N MET A 172 -7.71 14.29 -15.99
CA MET A 172 -6.83 13.21 -15.55
C MET A 172 -6.04 13.59 -14.29
N ILE A 173 -5.44 14.78 -14.27
CA ILE A 173 -4.64 15.25 -13.12
C ILE A 173 -5.56 15.51 -11.93
N SER A 174 -6.70 16.15 -12.16
CA SER A 174 -7.70 16.39 -11.10
C SER A 174 -8.18 15.06 -10.48
N SER A 175 -8.50 14.06 -11.30
CA SER A 175 -8.93 12.74 -10.83
C SER A 175 -7.86 12.02 -9.99
N ILE A 176 -6.60 12.00 -10.45
CA ILE A 176 -5.49 11.36 -9.74
C ILE A 176 -5.21 12.06 -8.40
N THR A 177 -5.24 13.40 -8.40
CA THR A 177 -4.93 14.19 -7.21
C THR A 177 -6.05 14.15 -6.17
N VAL A 178 -7.31 14.12 -6.59
CA VAL A 178 -8.44 13.83 -5.69
C VAL A 178 -8.30 12.43 -5.09
N LEU A 179 -7.93 11.43 -5.89
CA LEU A 179 -7.71 10.06 -5.43
C LEU A 179 -6.55 9.97 -4.41
N LEU A 180 -5.46 10.71 -4.64
CA LEU A 180 -4.33 10.84 -3.71
C LEU A 180 -4.71 11.57 -2.43
N SER A 181 -5.50 12.64 -2.53
CA SER A 181 -5.92 13.42 -1.36
C SER A 181 -6.74 12.55 -0.40
N ARG A 182 -7.66 11.74 -0.93
CA ARG A 182 -8.38 10.74 -0.13
C ARG A 182 -7.43 9.67 0.41
N GLY A 183 -6.51 9.19 -0.42
CA GLY A 183 -5.48 8.24 -0.01
C GLY A 183 -4.65 8.73 1.18
N ALA A 184 -4.24 10.00 1.19
CA ALA A 184 -3.48 10.60 2.28
C ALA A 184 -4.26 10.60 3.60
N VAL A 185 -5.56 10.94 3.56
CA VAL A 185 -6.43 10.91 4.74
C VAL A 185 -6.63 9.49 5.24
N VAL A 186 -6.97 8.55 4.34
CA VAL A 186 -7.18 7.14 4.66
C VAL A 186 -5.90 6.53 5.25
N SER A 187 -4.76 6.71 4.61
CA SER A 187 -3.47 6.21 5.08
C SER A 187 -3.09 6.78 6.45
N THR A 188 -3.32 8.08 6.69
CA THR A 188 -3.06 8.71 8.00
C THR A 188 -3.91 8.06 9.08
N ILE A 189 -5.21 7.87 8.83
CA ILE A 189 -6.13 7.23 9.80
C ILE A 189 -5.71 5.78 10.05
N VAL A 190 -5.42 5.01 8.99
CA VAL A 190 -5.05 3.59 9.10
C VAL A 190 -3.73 3.43 9.85
N VAL A 191 -2.70 4.22 9.57
CA VAL A 191 -1.43 4.17 10.29
C VAL A 191 -1.60 4.55 11.76
N LEU A 192 -2.44 5.54 12.08
CA LEU A 192 -2.63 5.95 13.47
C LEU A 192 -3.51 4.99 14.28
N THR A 193 -4.32 4.15 13.64
CA THR A 193 -5.27 3.27 14.34
C THR A 193 -4.90 1.78 14.24
N VAL A 194 -4.65 1.29 13.03
CA VAL A 194 -4.40 -0.13 12.76
C VAL A 194 -2.98 -0.51 13.13
N LEU A 195 -1.99 0.32 12.80
CA LEU A 195 -0.58 0.00 13.07
C LEU A 195 -0.27 -0.17 14.58
N PRO A 196 -0.65 0.76 15.50
CA PRO A 196 -0.46 0.53 16.93
C PRO A 196 -1.19 -0.72 17.44
N SER A 197 -2.38 -1.00 16.91
CA SER A 197 -3.14 -2.21 17.27
C SER A 197 -2.39 -3.48 16.86
N MET A 198 -1.80 -3.50 15.64
CA MET A 198 -0.95 -4.59 15.18
C MET A 198 0.28 -4.78 16.05
N PHE A 199 0.92 -3.70 16.51
CA PHE A 199 2.07 -3.81 17.42
C PHE A 199 1.70 -4.44 18.77
N ILE A 200 0.52 -4.13 19.34
CA ILE A 200 0.08 -4.72 20.60
C ILE A 200 -0.19 -6.23 20.45
N VAL A 201 -0.86 -6.62 19.36
CA VAL A 201 -1.23 -8.02 19.09
C VAL A 201 0.00 -8.86 18.74
N LEU A 202 0.90 -8.31 17.91
CA LEU A 202 2.07 -9.02 17.39
C LEU A 202 3.35 -8.74 18.16
N ASP A 203 3.31 -8.05 19.31
CA ASP A 203 4.49 -7.71 20.15
C ASP A 203 5.38 -8.92 20.39
N ARG A 204 4.80 -10.09 20.71
CA ARG A 204 5.56 -11.33 20.93
C ARG A 204 6.36 -11.76 19.69
N VAL A 205 5.75 -11.69 18.52
CA VAL A 205 6.39 -12.06 17.24
C VAL A 205 7.47 -11.03 16.89
N ILE A 206 7.21 -9.75 17.14
CA ILE A 206 8.17 -8.67 16.91
C ILE A 206 9.39 -8.82 17.81
N CYS A 207 9.21 -9.08 19.10
CA CYS A 207 10.33 -9.32 20.03
C CYS A 207 11.13 -10.59 19.68
N ALA A 208 10.48 -11.65 19.19
CA ALA A 208 11.16 -12.89 18.79
C ALA A 208 12.02 -12.72 17.53
N THR A 209 11.52 -11.96 16.55
CA THR A 209 12.14 -11.84 15.22
C THR A 209 13.08 -10.65 15.07
N THR A 210 13.03 -9.67 15.99
CA THR A 210 13.88 -8.49 15.94
C THR A 210 15.20 -8.70 16.66
N ALA A 211 16.32 -8.44 15.97
CA ALA A 211 17.64 -8.43 16.60
C ALA A 211 17.73 -7.32 17.68
N GLY A 212 18.18 -7.66 18.89
CA GLY A 212 18.26 -6.73 20.03
C GLY A 212 17.03 -6.72 20.96
N MET A 213 15.90 -7.30 20.55
CA MET A 213 14.71 -7.49 21.43
C MET A 213 14.50 -8.95 21.85
N LYS A 214 15.39 -9.87 21.45
CA LYS A 214 15.30 -11.30 21.76
C LYS A 214 15.36 -11.60 23.26
N ASP A 215 16.06 -10.78 24.04
CA ASP A 215 16.16 -10.98 25.49
C ASP A 215 14.89 -10.52 26.21
N LEU A 216 14.18 -9.50 25.68
CA LEU A 216 12.82 -9.15 26.12
C LEU A 216 11.81 -10.28 25.85
N TYR A 217 12.01 -11.05 24.76
CA TYR A 217 11.17 -12.22 24.48
C TYR A 217 11.39 -13.34 25.50
N LYS A 218 12.65 -13.65 25.85
CA LYS A 218 12.98 -14.72 26.82
C LYS A 218 12.40 -14.47 28.21
N HIS A 219 12.38 -13.22 28.68
CA HIS A 219 11.82 -12.88 29.99
C HIS A 219 10.27 -12.92 30.05
N ASN A 220 9.59 -12.85 28.90
CA ASN A 220 8.14 -12.89 28.79
C ASN A 220 7.58 -14.32 28.59
N ILE A 221 8.44 -15.35 28.60
CA ILE A 221 8.00 -16.75 28.63
C ILE A 221 7.66 -17.07 30.09
N PRO A 222 6.37 -17.24 30.46
CA PRO A 222 6.05 -17.77 31.78
C PRO A 222 6.72 -19.13 31.91
N GLU A 223 7.39 -19.40 33.03
CA GLU A 223 8.01 -20.67 33.40
C GLU A 223 6.99 -21.83 33.39
N ARG A 224 6.52 -22.25 32.22
CA ARG A 224 5.68 -23.45 32.04
C ARG A 224 6.53 -24.72 31.95
N ARG A 225 7.72 -24.73 32.55
CA ARG A 225 8.60 -25.92 32.59
C ARG A 225 8.88 -26.47 33.99
N HIS A 226 8.47 -25.79 35.06
CA HIS A 226 8.66 -26.31 36.44
C HIS A 226 7.40 -26.91 37.09
N ALA A 227 6.23 -26.86 36.44
CA ALA A 227 4.99 -27.44 36.97
C ALA A 227 4.65 -28.86 36.41
N ALA A 228 5.60 -29.52 35.74
CA ALA A 228 5.43 -30.90 35.24
C ALA A 228 6.30 -31.93 35.99
N GLN A 229 6.83 -31.57 37.17
CA GLN A 229 7.71 -32.44 37.96
C GLN A 229 7.46 -32.44 39.47
N ASN A 230 6.23 -32.12 39.92
CA ASN A 230 5.79 -32.44 41.29
C ASN A 230 4.44 -33.14 41.24
#